data_AF-A0A9W4SPW6-F1
#
_entry.id   AF-A0A9W4SPW6-F1
#
_cell.length_a   1.000
_cell.length_b   1.000
_cell.length_c   1.000
_cell.angle_alpha   90.00
_cell.angle_beta   90.00
_cell.angle_gamma   90.00
#
_symmetry.space_group_name_H-M   'P 1'
#
loop_
_entity.id
_entity.type
_entity.pdbx_description
1 polymer ?
#
loop_
_entity_poly.entity_id
_entity_poly.type
_entity_poly.pdbx_seq_one_letter_code
_entity_poly.pdbx_strand_id
1 'polypeptide(L)'
;MNQKQIFYGLETKEEREKRLREKARDYLLTDEDIIGSPTLSGLIEETLKSSNTETFYNLLEKLRHAPYYDKLVSYKGDDEASAFIDRESIKKFLNSDPTLDTSEILRKLSEEAIEENTMDGYYNLLKSFRKSYDELVKLKQSEDNANDFLEKMTHVVYDRRWEKEIRNNG
;
A
#
# COMPACT_ATOMS: atom_id res chain seq x y z
N MET A 1 31.15 24.99 -20.46
CA MET A 1 29.84 24.95 -19.79
C MET A 1 29.26 23.57 -20.02
N ASN A 2 29.42 22.64 -19.08
CA ASN A 2 28.83 21.30 -19.21
C ASN A 2 27.43 21.32 -18.60
N GLN A 3 26.43 21.22 -19.48
CA GLN A 3 25.06 20.91 -19.08
C GLN A 3 25.07 19.58 -18.34
N LYS A 4 24.72 19.60 -17.05
CA LYS A 4 24.41 18.40 -16.28
C LYS A 4 23.23 17.71 -16.95
N GLN A 5 23.48 16.67 -17.72
CA GLN A 5 22.48 15.68 -18.07
C GLN A 5 22.02 15.03 -16.76
N ILE A 6 20.78 15.32 -16.35
CA ILE A 6 20.10 14.60 -15.28
C ILE A 6 19.70 13.26 -15.89
N PHE A 7 20.56 12.25 -15.71
CA PHE A 7 20.17 10.87 -15.91
C PHE A 7 19.13 10.56 -14.82
N TYR A 8 17.87 10.40 -15.19
CA TYR A 8 16.86 9.81 -14.30
C TYR A 8 17.32 8.37 -14.03
N GLY A 9 18.01 8.18 -12.91
CA GLY A 9 18.47 6.86 -12.48
C GLY A 9 17.23 6.03 -12.16
N LEU A 10 16.88 5.12 -13.06
CA LEU A 10 15.99 4.00 -12.75
C LEU A 10 16.60 3.28 -11.54
N GLU A 11 15.87 3.25 -10.44
CA GLU A 11 16.23 2.46 -9.27
C GLU A 11 16.46 1.01 -9.73
N THR A 12 17.59 0.42 -9.37
CA THR A 12 17.83 -0.99 -9.66
C THR A 12 16.81 -1.84 -8.88
N LYS A 13 16.51 -3.04 -9.36
CA LYS A 13 15.63 -3.98 -8.65
C LYS A 13 16.09 -4.20 -7.19
N GLU A 14 17.39 -4.25 -6.98
CA GLU A 14 18.03 -4.46 -5.67
C GLU A 14 17.87 -3.25 -4.73
N GLU A 15 18.05 -2.04 -5.24
CA GLU A 15 17.79 -0.79 -4.49
C GLU A 15 16.31 -0.68 -4.12
N ARG A 16 15.41 -1.02 -5.05
CA ARG A 16 13.97 -1.04 -4.80
C ARG A 16 13.59 -2.04 -3.72
N GLU A 17 14.08 -3.27 -3.82
CA GLU A 17 13.83 -4.29 -2.81
C GLU A 17 14.37 -3.84 -1.44
N LYS A 18 15.56 -3.24 -1.40
CA LYS A 18 16.12 -2.70 -0.17
C LYS A 18 15.26 -1.60 0.43
N ARG A 19 14.85 -0.60 -0.36
CA ARG A 19 13.97 0.49 0.06
C ARG A 19 12.64 -0.03 0.58
N LEU A 20 12.00 -0.97 -0.13
CA LEU A 20 10.75 -1.59 0.29
C LEU A 20 10.90 -2.36 1.61
N ARG A 21 12.03 -3.04 1.83
CA ARG A 21 12.32 -3.70 3.12
C ARG A 21 12.49 -2.71 4.26
N GLU A 22 13.24 -1.64 4.04
CA GLU A 22 13.45 -0.59 5.05
C GLU A 22 12.11 0.06 5.41
N LYS A 23 11.29 0.42 4.42
CA LYS A 23 9.92 0.95 4.66
C LYS A 23 9.03 -0.05 5.40
N ALA A 24 9.02 -1.33 5.00
CA ALA A 24 8.21 -2.35 5.67
C ALA A 24 8.65 -2.59 7.12
N ARG A 25 9.97 -2.54 7.37
CA ARG A 25 10.54 -2.68 8.71
C ARG A 25 10.21 -1.47 9.58
N ASP A 26 10.40 -0.27 9.07
CA ASP A 26 10.05 0.97 9.76
C ASP A 26 8.56 0.99 10.09
N TYR A 27 7.71 0.55 9.17
CA TYR A 27 6.27 0.43 9.42
C TYR A 27 5.95 -0.52 10.58
N LEU A 28 6.49 -1.74 10.58
CA LEU A 28 6.30 -2.68 11.70
C LEU A 28 6.87 -2.17 13.04
N LEU A 29 7.78 -1.20 13.02
CA LEU A 29 8.45 -0.62 14.19
C LEU A 29 7.95 0.77 14.59
N THR A 30 7.10 1.41 13.80
CA THR A 30 6.53 2.74 14.08
C THR A 30 5.00 2.75 14.14
N ASP A 31 4.33 1.76 13.55
CA ASP A 31 2.90 1.60 13.66
C ASP A 31 2.52 1.19 15.09
N GLU A 32 2.16 2.18 15.92
CA GLU A 32 1.77 2.03 17.33
C GLU A 32 0.70 0.94 17.53
N ASP A 33 -0.09 0.77 16.48
CA ASP A 33 -1.23 -0.08 16.32
C ASP A 33 -0.87 -1.58 16.15
N ILE A 34 0.31 -1.87 15.59
CA ILE A 34 0.91 -3.20 15.42
C ILE A 34 1.84 -3.53 16.60
N ILE A 35 2.70 -2.60 17.00
CA ILE A 35 3.77 -2.82 18.00
C ILE A 35 3.22 -3.06 19.39
N GLY A 36 2.13 -2.39 19.74
CA GLY A 36 1.51 -2.50 21.05
C GLY A 36 0.76 -3.82 21.28
N SER A 37 0.50 -4.59 20.22
CA SER A 37 -0.36 -5.77 20.28
C SER A 37 0.35 -7.00 20.90
N PRO A 38 -0.05 -7.44 22.11
CA PRO A 38 0.54 -8.62 22.74
C PRO A 38 0.17 -9.93 22.03
N THR A 39 -0.90 -9.90 21.21
CA THR A 39 -1.42 -11.07 20.50
C THR A 39 -0.81 -11.23 19.10
N LEU A 40 -0.21 -10.18 18.55
CA LEU A 40 0.44 -10.16 17.25
C LEU A 40 1.97 -10.04 17.34
N SER A 41 2.52 -9.69 18.51
CA SER A 41 3.96 -9.51 18.75
C SER A 41 4.84 -10.63 18.20
N GLY A 42 4.48 -11.90 18.44
CA GLY A 42 5.24 -13.04 17.94
C GLY A 42 5.31 -13.13 16.41
N LEU A 43 4.23 -12.78 15.71
CA LEU A 43 4.19 -12.74 14.23
C LEU A 43 5.04 -11.58 13.68
N ILE A 44 5.00 -10.43 14.37
CA ILE A 44 5.77 -9.25 14.01
C ILE A 44 7.26 -9.53 14.20
N GLU A 45 7.66 -10.11 15.34
CA GLU A 45 9.05 -10.51 15.60
C GLU A 45 9.57 -11.52 14.58
N GLU A 46 8.77 -12.50 14.18
CA GLU A 46 9.14 -13.45 13.13
C GLU A 46 9.34 -12.74 11.78
N THR A 47 8.45 -11.81 11.45
CA THR A 47 8.51 -11.03 10.21
C THR A 47 9.75 -10.12 10.19
N LEU A 48 10.08 -9.48 11.31
CA LEU A 48 11.24 -8.60 11.47
C LEU A 48 12.58 -9.35 11.39
N LYS A 49 12.60 -10.67 11.64
CA LYS A 49 13.79 -11.52 11.47
C LYS A 49 14.05 -11.87 9.99
N SER A 50 13.07 -11.68 9.11
CA SER A 50 13.19 -11.97 7.69
C SER A 50 13.85 -10.82 6.93
N SER A 51 14.71 -11.14 5.97
CA SER A 51 15.27 -10.20 4.99
C SER A 51 14.46 -10.16 3.69
N ASN A 52 13.25 -10.74 3.65
CA ASN A 52 12.40 -10.82 2.48
C ASN A 52 11.11 -9.99 2.65
N THR A 53 10.87 -9.04 1.74
CA THR A 53 9.63 -8.22 1.68
C THR A 53 8.37 -9.07 1.53
N GLU A 54 8.48 -10.26 0.93
CA GLU A 54 7.37 -11.20 0.81
C GLU A 54 6.87 -11.69 2.17
N THR A 55 7.75 -11.80 3.17
CA THR A 55 7.34 -12.16 4.54
C THR A 55 6.43 -11.09 5.14
N PHE A 56 6.69 -9.80 4.84
CA PHE A 56 5.81 -8.70 5.24
C PHE A 56 4.45 -8.80 4.55
N TYR A 57 4.40 -9.04 3.24
CA TYR A 57 3.12 -9.22 2.55
C TYR A 57 2.34 -10.45 3.03
N ASN A 58 3.03 -11.51 3.42
CA ASN A 58 2.40 -12.69 4.01
C ASN A 58 1.84 -12.42 5.40
N LEU A 59 2.49 -11.56 6.20
CA LEU A 59 1.93 -11.09 7.46
C LEU A 59 0.64 -10.31 7.22
N LEU A 60 0.66 -9.33 6.32
CA LEU A 60 -0.54 -8.55 5.97
C LEU A 60 -1.67 -9.46 5.51
N GLU A 61 -1.38 -10.45 4.65
CA GLU A 61 -2.40 -11.41 4.21
C GLU A 61 -2.93 -12.26 5.37
N LYS A 62 -2.07 -12.73 6.28
CA LYS A 62 -2.53 -13.46 7.48
C LYS A 62 -3.48 -12.62 8.33
N LEU A 63 -3.21 -11.31 8.49
CA LEU A 63 -4.05 -10.41 9.29
C LEU A 63 -5.45 -10.21 8.69
N ARG A 64 -5.65 -10.47 7.39
CA ARG A 64 -6.95 -10.40 6.70
C ARG A 64 -7.88 -11.56 7.03
N HIS A 65 -7.34 -12.68 7.50
CA HIS A 65 -8.08 -13.93 7.66
C HIS A 65 -8.18 -14.36 9.12
N ALA A 66 -9.24 -15.09 9.44
CA ALA A 66 -9.35 -15.77 10.73
C ALA A 66 -8.17 -16.76 10.91
N PRO A 67 -7.63 -16.91 12.13
CA PRO A 67 -8.07 -16.30 13.39
C PRO A 67 -7.42 -14.93 13.68
N TYR A 68 -6.57 -14.40 12.81
CA TYR A 68 -5.79 -13.20 13.10
C TYR A 68 -6.60 -11.92 12.91
N TYR A 69 -7.52 -11.91 11.95
CA TYR A 69 -8.51 -10.83 11.84
C TYR A 69 -9.32 -10.69 13.13
N ASP A 70 -9.81 -11.80 13.71
CA ASP A 70 -10.57 -11.77 14.98
C ASP A 70 -9.73 -11.21 16.14
N LYS A 71 -8.43 -11.50 16.16
CA LYS A 71 -7.50 -10.93 17.15
C LYS A 71 -7.29 -9.43 16.94
N LEU A 72 -7.24 -8.98 15.68
CA LEU A 72 -7.15 -7.57 15.33
C LEU A 72 -8.43 -6.83 15.74
N VAL A 73 -9.60 -7.40 15.45
CA VAL A 73 -10.92 -6.89 15.87
C VAL A 73 -11.02 -6.82 17.39
N SER A 74 -10.62 -7.88 18.11
CA SER A 74 -10.64 -7.90 19.58
C SER A 74 -9.78 -6.79 20.20
N TYR A 75 -8.69 -6.41 19.52
CA TYR A 75 -7.77 -5.37 19.99
C TYR A 75 -8.23 -3.95 19.61
N LYS A 76 -8.75 -3.74 18.40
CA LYS A 76 -9.00 -2.41 17.82
C LYS A 76 -10.47 -2.03 17.66
N GLY A 77 -11.37 -3.00 17.74
CA GLY A 77 -12.73 -2.89 17.21
C GLY A 77 -12.79 -3.21 15.72
N ASP A 78 -13.97 -3.61 15.24
CA ASP A 78 -14.17 -4.08 13.86
C ASP A 78 -13.89 -3.00 12.81
N ASP A 79 -14.38 -1.78 13.05
CA ASP A 79 -14.23 -0.67 12.11
C ASP A 79 -12.75 -0.31 11.89
N GLU A 80 -11.97 -0.22 12.97
CA GLU A 80 -10.54 0.13 12.88
C GLU A 80 -9.71 -1.04 12.35
N ALA A 81 -10.08 -2.29 12.68
CA ALA A 81 -9.46 -3.48 12.09
C ALA A 81 -9.70 -3.54 10.57
N SER A 82 -10.90 -3.19 10.09
CA SER A 82 -11.16 -3.06 8.65
C SER A 82 -10.32 -1.96 8.02
N ALA A 83 -10.36 -0.76 8.60
CA ALA A 83 -9.64 0.39 8.06
C ALA A 83 -8.13 0.14 7.99
N PHE A 84 -7.57 -0.58 8.98
CA PHE A 84 -6.19 -1.04 8.93
C PHE A 84 -5.93 -1.93 7.70
N ILE A 85 -6.74 -2.97 7.47
CA ILE A 85 -6.57 -3.88 6.33
C ILE A 85 -6.69 -3.16 4.99
N ASP A 86 -7.63 -2.23 4.87
CA ASP A 86 -7.88 -1.48 3.64
C ASP A 86 -6.67 -0.58 3.32
N ARG A 87 -6.19 0.19 4.29
CA ARG A 87 -4.99 1.03 4.16
C ARG A 87 -3.77 0.23 3.73
N GLU A 88 -3.54 -0.95 4.33
CA GLU A 88 -2.41 -1.80 3.99
C GLU A 88 -2.48 -2.39 2.59
N SER A 89 -3.69 -2.74 2.14
CA SER A 89 -3.92 -3.20 0.77
C SER A 89 -3.59 -2.09 -0.24
N ILE A 90 -3.97 -0.84 0.06
CA ILE A 90 -3.65 0.32 -0.78
C ILE A 90 -2.14 0.57 -0.83
N LYS A 91 -1.45 0.55 0.31
CA LYS A 91 0.02 0.70 0.36
C LYS A 91 0.72 -0.39 -0.44
N LYS A 92 0.29 -1.64 -0.31
CA LYS A 92 0.83 -2.77 -1.09
C LYS A 92 0.64 -2.54 -2.58
N PHE A 93 -0.55 -2.12 -3.01
CA PHE A 93 -0.83 -1.81 -4.41
C PHE A 93 0.11 -0.71 -4.94
N LEU A 94 0.20 0.43 -4.25
CA LEU A 94 1.05 1.55 -4.65
C LEU A 94 2.54 1.15 -4.70
N ASN A 95 3.03 0.44 -3.69
CA ASN A 95 4.42 -0.02 -3.64
C ASN A 95 4.72 -1.11 -4.67
N SER A 96 3.71 -1.86 -5.13
CA SER A 96 3.89 -2.93 -6.12
C SER A 96 4.16 -2.41 -7.54
N ASP A 97 3.77 -1.16 -7.83
CA ASP A 97 3.86 -0.57 -9.16
C ASP A 97 5.14 0.28 -9.33
N PRO A 98 6.19 -0.24 -9.98
CA PRO A 98 7.47 0.46 -10.09
C PRO A 98 7.42 1.69 -11.00
N THR A 99 6.37 1.83 -11.83
CA THR A 99 6.27 2.98 -12.73
C THR A 99 5.95 4.25 -11.98
N LEU A 100 5.26 4.18 -10.82
CA LEU A 100 4.96 5.37 -10.00
C LEU A 100 6.21 6.11 -9.54
N ASP A 101 7.30 5.40 -9.28
CA ASP A 101 8.57 5.98 -8.85
C ASP A 101 9.23 6.84 -9.95
N THR A 102 8.80 6.72 -11.20
CA THR A 102 9.37 7.46 -12.35
C THR A 102 8.73 8.82 -12.59
N SER A 103 7.59 9.13 -11.94
CA SER A 103 6.96 10.45 -11.96
C SER A 103 7.11 11.13 -10.60
N GLU A 104 7.81 12.27 -10.55
CA GLU A 104 8.00 13.00 -9.30
C GLU A 104 6.67 13.42 -8.66
N ILE A 105 5.70 13.83 -9.48
CA ILE A 105 4.38 14.31 -9.03
C ILE A 105 3.58 13.15 -8.45
N LEU A 106 3.42 12.06 -9.20
CA LEU A 106 2.61 10.91 -8.76
C LEU A 106 3.25 10.17 -7.58
N ARG A 107 4.60 10.11 -7.54
CA ARG A 107 5.34 9.60 -6.39
C ARG A 107 5.08 10.44 -5.14
N LYS A 108 5.23 11.77 -5.21
CA LYS A 108 4.98 12.66 -4.07
C LYS A 108 3.56 12.52 -3.52
N LEU A 109 2.56 12.51 -4.40
CA LEU A 109 1.16 12.28 -3.99
C LEU A 109 0.98 10.94 -3.28
N SER A 110 1.64 9.88 -3.77
CA SER A 110 1.60 8.56 -3.13
C SER A 110 2.29 8.58 -1.77
N GLU A 111 3.45 9.21 -1.66
CA GLU A 111 4.21 9.32 -0.42
C GLU A 111 3.45 10.12 0.65
N GLU A 112 2.85 11.25 0.27
CA GLU A 112 2.01 12.07 1.16
C GLU A 112 0.81 11.27 1.69
N ALA A 113 0.11 10.52 0.83
CA ALA A 113 -1.03 9.72 1.26
C ALA A 113 -0.62 8.52 2.14
N ILE A 114 0.54 7.91 1.87
CA ILE A 114 1.11 6.84 2.69
C ILE A 114 1.53 7.37 4.06
N GLU A 115 2.09 8.59 4.13
CA GLU A 115 2.48 9.27 5.37
C GLU A 115 1.26 9.68 6.19
N GLU A 116 0.23 10.26 5.55
CA GLU A 116 -1.04 10.59 6.21
C GLU A 116 -1.74 9.33 6.76
N ASN A 117 -1.64 8.21 6.03
CA ASN A 117 -2.14 6.90 6.42
C ASN A 117 -3.62 6.90 6.90
N THR A 118 -4.46 7.69 6.25
CA THR A 118 -5.92 7.73 6.47
C THR A 118 -6.66 7.27 5.21
N MET A 119 -7.87 6.74 5.37
CA MET A 119 -8.72 6.43 4.21
C MET A 119 -9.07 7.70 3.41
N ASP A 120 -9.24 8.84 4.08
CA ASP A 120 -9.44 10.14 3.43
C ASP A 120 -8.25 10.56 2.56
N GLY A 121 -7.02 10.35 3.05
CA GLY A 121 -5.80 10.55 2.29
C GLY A 121 -5.78 9.70 1.02
N TYR A 122 -6.13 8.41 1.11
CA TYR A 122 -6.21 7.54 -0.06
C TYR A 122 -7.36 7.87 -1.03
N TYR A 123 -8.52 8.31 -0.52
CA TYR A 123 -9.59 8.85 -1.38
C TYR A 123 -9.14 10.11 -2.12
N ASN A 124 -8.38 10.98 -1.45
CA ASN A 124 -7.82 12.19 -2.05
C ASN A 124 -6.74 11.85 -3.08
N LEU A 125 -5.90 10.85 -2.81
CA LEU A 125 -4.92 10.34 -3.78
C LEU A 125 -5.61 9.86 -5.06
N LEU A 126 -6.65 9.04 -4.95
CA LEU A 126 -7.40 8.55 -6.11
C LEU A 126 -8.00 9.70 -6.92
N LYS A 127 -8.53 10.74 -6.25
CA LYS A 127 -9.02 11.96 -6.92
C LYS A 127 -7.88 12.70 -7.62
N SER A 128 -6.72 12.80 -6.99
CA SER A 128 -5.55 13.48 -7.56
C SER A 128 -5.00 12.74 -8.77
N PHE A 129 -4.95 11.41 -8.76
CA PHE A 129 -4.58 10.62 -9.95
C PHE A 129 -5.57 10.80 -11.10
N ARG A 130 -6.87 10.84 -10.82
CA ARG A 130 -7.89 11.15 -11.84
C ARG A 130 -7.75 12.57 -12.40
N LYS A 131 -7.36 13.55 -11.58
CA LYS A 131 -7.08 14.92 -12.04
C LYS A 131 -5.80 15.01 -12.88
N SER A 132 -4.81 14.19 -12.56
CA SER A 132 -3.54 14.09 -13.28
C SER A 132 -3.55 12.98 -14.33
N TYR A 133 -4.70 12.72 -14.98
CA TYR A 133 -4.88 11.59 -15.89
C TYR A 133 -3.87 11.60 -17.05
N ASP A 134 -3.62 12.74 -17.69
CA ASP A 134 -2.67 12.82 -18.80
C ASP A 134 -1.24 12.43 -18.39
N GLU A 135 -0.84 12.77 -17.17
CA GLU A 135 0.46 12.38 -16.60
C GLU A 135 0.49 10.87 -16.31
N LEU A 136 -0.63 10.34 -15.81
CA LEU A 136 -0.80 8.91 -15.58
C LEU A 136 -0.78 8.12 -16.90
N VAL A 137 -1.40 8.60 -17.97
CA VAL A 137 -1.36 7.98 -19.30
C VAL A 137 0.05 7.93 -19.85
N LYS A 138 0.80 9.04 -19.74
CA LYS A 138 2.23 9.05 -20.11
C LYS A 138 3.03 8.04 -19.31
N LEU A 139 2.76 7.94 -18.01
CA LEU A 139 3.42 7.00 -17.11
C LEU A 139 3.11 5.54 -17.47
N LYS A 140 1.83 5.24 -17.73
CA LYS A 140 1.32 3.89 -18.02
C LYS A 140 1.41 3.51 -19.50
N GLN A 141 1.90 4.41 -20.34
CA GLN A 141 2.14 4.24 -21.77
C GLN A 141 0.87 4.09 -22.64
N SER A 142 -0.31 3.97 -22.04
CA SER A 142 -1.60 3.94 -22.74
C SER A 142 -2.76 4.35 -21.82
N GLU A 143 -3.86 4.79 -22.41
CA GLU A 143 -5.12 5.05 -21.70
C GLU A 143 -5.68 3.78 -21.06
N ASP A 144 -5.61 2.64 -21.76
CA ASP A 144 -6.05 1.34 -21.23
C ASP A 144 -5.32 0.96 -19.94
N ASN A 145 -3.99 1.11 -19.91
CA ASN A 145 -3.19 0.80 -18.73
C ASN A 145 -3.44 1.80 -17.59
N ALA A 146 -3.67 3.08 -17.91
CA ALA A 146 -4.05 4.09 -16.92
C ALA A 146 -5.42 3.81 -16.30
N ASN A 147 -6.38 3.39 -17.13
CA ASN A 147 -7.72 3.00 -16.70
C ASN A 147 -7.67 1.74 -15.82
N ASP A 148 -6.94 0.70 -16.23
CA ASP A 148 -6.74 -0.53 -15.43
C ASP A 148 -6.09 -0.22 -14.06
N PHE A 149 -5.09 0.67 -14.04
CA PHE A 149 -4.48 1.12 -12.79
C PHE A 149 -5.50 1.85 -11.88
N LEU A 150 -6.28 2.78 -12.43
CA LEU A 150 -7.30 3.52 -11.67
C LEU A 150 -8.44 2.62 -11.20
N GLU A 151 -8.81 1.61 -12.00
CA GLU A 151 -9.81 0.61 -11.65
C GLU A 151 -9.31 -0.23 -10.47
N LYS A 152 -8.11 -0.81 -10.56
CA LYS A 152 -7.49 -1.55 -9.45
C LYS A 152 -7.35 -0.72 -8.19
N MET A 153 -6.90 0.53 -8.32
CA MET A 153 -6.82 1.44 -7.18
C MET A 153 -8.22 1.73 -6.60
N THR A 154 -9.23 1.93 -7.44
CA THR A 154 -10.62 2.13 -6.99
C THR A 154 -11.12 0.90 -6.25
N HIS A 155 -10.83 -0.30 -6.75
CA HIS A 155 -11.16 -1.55 -6.06
C HIS A 155 -10.53 -1.58 -4.68
N VAL A 156 -9.22 -1.40 -4.57
CA VAL A 156 -8.50 -1.52 -3.30
C VAL A 156 -8.88 -0.40 -2.30
N VAL A 157 -9.21 0.80 -2.78
CA VAL A 157 -9.64 1.95 -1.94
C VAL A 157 -11.09 1.83 -1.47
N TYR A 158 -11.96 1.19 -2.25
CA TYR A 158 -13.38 1.03 -1.94
C TYR A 158 -13.75 -0.42 -1.62
N ASP A 159 -12.79 -1.28 -1.27
CA ASP A 159 -13.01 -2.73 -1.16
C ASP A 159 -13.83 -3.12 0.08
N ARG A 160 -15.14 -2.82 0.06
CA ARG A 160 -16.22 -3.59 0.68
C ARG A 160 -17.57 -3.32 -0.01
N ARG A 161 -17.66 -3.55 -1.33
CA ARG A 161 -18.98 -3.73 -1.98
C ARG A 161 -19.21 -5.13 -2.52
N TRP A 162 -18.19 -5.81 -3.03
CA TRP A 162 -18.36 -7.13 -3.63
C TRP A 162 -18.47 -8.28 -2.60
N GLU A 163 -17.71 -8.27 -1.51
CA GLU A 163 -17.80 -9.36 -0.50
C GLU A 163 -19.09 -9.30 0.35
N LYS A 164 -19.64 -8.10 0.61
CA LYS A 164 -20.92 -7.93 1.32
C LYS A 164 -22.13 -8.36 0.48
N GLU A 165 -22.08 -8.19 -0.84
CA GLU A 165 -23.17 -8.62 -1.74
C GLU A 165 -23.19 -10.13 -1.97
N ILE A 166 -22.04 -10.82 -1.89
CA ILE A 166 -21.98 -12.29 -1.97
C ILE A 166 -22.45 -12.94 -0.65
N ARG A 167 -22.12 -12.36 0.52
CA ARG A 167 -22.55 -12.89 1.83
C ARG A 167 -24.04 -12.66 2.17
N ASN A 168 -24.68 -11.67 1.56
CA ASN A 168 -26.10 -11.37 1.82
C ASN A 168 -27.06 -11.99 0.78
N ASN A 169 -26.54 -12.61 -0.28
CA ASN A 169 -27.31 -13.28 -1.33
C ASN A 169 -27.02 -14.79 -1.43
N GLY A 170 -26.37 -15.38 -0.42
CA GLY A 170 -26.07 -16.81 -0.29
C GLY A 170 -26.83 -17.47 0.85
#